data_AF-A0A836W417-F1
#
_entry.id   AF-A0A836W417-F1
#
_cell.length_a   1.000
_cell.length_b   1.000
_cell.length_c   1.000
_cell.angle_alpha   90.00
_cell.angle_beta   90.00
_cell.angle_gamma   90.00
#
_symmetry.space_group_name_H-M   'P 1'
#
loop_
_entity.id
_entity.type
_entity.pdbx_description
1 polymer ?
#
loop_
_entity_poly.entity_id
_entity_poly.type
_entity_poly.pdbx_seq_one_letter_code
_entity_poly.pdbx_strand_id
1 'polypeptide(L)'
;MAGLVALNIPEEPVMSVVAVLGAILGMVLVLPMVSRKIEENLEPFFLVMGIIGSIAIYLAGILPPDEVTELVKRALLTPVMLHGIPIGITQVVLIAGLIFYKYHGSIYRGIGRLLQKLGVRGFLFVIVTVLGLISSLISVIVAAVIFAEMMVALPLSRQKKIEVTVLVAFALGMGAALTPVGEPLATIAVSKLSGPPYHAG
;
A
#
# COMPACT_ATOMS: atom_id res chain seq x y z
N MET A 1 -16.93 1.88 17.37
CA MET A 1 -16.84 3.27 16.92
C MET A 1 -15.46 3.47 16.33
N ALA A 2 -15.36 3.75 15.03
CA ALA A 2 -14.10 4.07 14.37
C ALA A 2 -13.63 5.43 14.90
N GLY A 3 -12.99 5.44 16.07
CA GLY A 3 -12.36 6.64 16.59
C GLY A 3 -11.26 6.98 15.62
N LEU A 4 -11.43 8.02 14.81
CA LEU A 4 -10.35 8.66 14.08
C LEU A 4 -9.65 9.62 15.06
N VAL A 5 -8.37 9.92 14.85
CA VAL A 5 -7.73 11.04 15.58
C VAL A 5 -8.59 12.28 15.37
N ALA A 6 -9.05 12.90 16.46
CA ALA A 6 -9.94 14.04 16.38
C ALA A 6 -9.15 15.26 15.91
N LEU A 7 -9.16 15.51 14.60
CA LEU A 7 -8.57 16.70 14.01
C LEU A 7 -9.54 17.86 14.10
N ASN A 8 -9.06 19.00 14.58
CA ASN A 8 -9.78 20.26 14.53
C ASN A 8 -9.61 20.87 13.14
N ILE A 9 -10.41 20.41 12.17
CA ILE A 9 -10.34 20.89 10.79
C ILE A 9 -11.03 22.27 10.72
N PRO A 10 -10.29 23.35 10.43
CA PRO A 10 -10.89 24.68 10.29
C PRO A 10 -11.78 24.75 9.05
N GLU A 11 -12.83 25.59 9.11
CA GLU A 11 -13.74 25.81 7.97
C GLU A 11 -13.04 26.48 6.79
N GLU A 12 -12.06 27.34 7.07
CA GLU A 12 -11.20 27.93 6.05
C GLU A 12 -9.89 27.14 5.90
N PRO A 13 -9.47 26.85 4.66
CA PRO A 13 -8.23 26.12 4.42
C PRO A 13 -7.02 26.93 4.86
N VAL A 14 -6.25 26.39 5.80
CA VAL A 14 -4.96 26.97 6.19
C VAL A 14 -3.97 26.74 5.04
N MET A 15 -3.78 27.77 4.21
CA MET A 15 -3.02 27.68 2.95
C MET A 15 -1.59 27.17 3.15
N SER A 16 -0.95 27.48 4.27
CA SER A 16 0.38 26.98 4.61
C SER A 16 0.40 25.46 4.79
N VAL A 17 -0.60 24.89 5.44
CA VAL A 17 -0.73 23.43 5.64
C VAL A 17 -1.00 22.75 4.30
N VAL A 18 -1.91 23.30 3.49
CA VAL A 18 -2.21 22.75 2.16
C VAL A 18 -0.95 22.74 1.29
N ALA A 19 -0.19 23.84 1.28
CA ALA A 19 1.06 23.92 0.53
C ALA A 19 2.09 22.88 1.00
N VAL A 20 2.27 22.70 2.32
CA VAL A 20 3.19 21.70 2.88
C VAL A 20 2.76 20.29 2.55
N LEU A 21 1.49 19.94 2.75
CA LEU A 21 0.97 18.60 2.44
C LEU A 21 1.00 18.31 0.94
N GLY A 22 0.69 19.30 0.09
CA GLY A 22 0.82 19.20 -1.36
C GLY A 22 2.28 19.00 -1.80
N ALA A 23 3.22 19.71 -1.18
CA ALA A 23 4.64 19.52 -1.43
C ALA A 23 5.12 18.13 -0.98
N ILE A 24 4.65 17.64 0.18
CA ILE A 24 4.92 16.29 0.67
C ILE A 24 4.44 15.25 -0.35
N LEU A 25 3.21 15.37 -0.83
CA LEU A 25 2.65 14.48 -1.85
C LEU A 25 3.50 14.49 -3.13
N GLY A 26 3.85 15.68 -3.63
CA GLY A 26 4.71 15.81 -4.81
C GLY A 26 6.09 15.17 -4.63
N MET A 27 6.73 15.39 -3.47
CA MET A 27 8.01 14.78 -3.13
C MET A 27 7.91 13.27 -3.00
N VAL A 28 6.87 12.74 -2.34
CA VAL A 28 6.66 11.29 -2.19
C VAL A 28 6.53 10.59 -3.55
N LEU A 29 5.95 11.24 -4.56
CA LEU A 29 5.79 10.68 -5.90
C LEU A 29 7.06 10.81 -6.77
N VAL A 30 7.73 11.96 -6.72
CA VAL A 30 8.83 12.29 -7.65
C VAL A 30 10.18 11.86 -7.12
N LEU A 31 10.46 12.07 -5.84
CA LEU A 31 11.80 11.96 -5.26
C LEU A 31 12.35 10.52 -5.28
N PRO A 32 11.55 9.46 -5.03
CA PRO A 32 11.97 8.07 -5.25
C PRO A 32 12.46 7.76 -6.68
N MET A 33 11.87 8.42 -7.68
CA MET A 33 12.19 8.18 -9.09
C MET A 33 13.47 8.89 -9.53
N VAL A 34 13.85 9.97 -8.83
CA VAL A 34 14.99 10.83 -9.20
C VAL A 34 16.24 10.49 -8.37
N SER A 35 16.07 10.08 -7.12
CA SER A 35 17.18 9.86 -6.18
C SER A 35 17.30 8.39 -5.78
N ARG A 36 18.38 7.76 -6.24
CA ARG A 36 18.71 6.38 -5.88
C ARG A 36 18.90 6.17 -4.37
N LYS A 37 19.37 7.21 -3.65
CA LYS A 37 19.49 7.15 -2.18
C LYS A 37 18.13 7.00 -1.50
N ILE A 38 17.11 7.65 -2.04
CA ILE A 38 15.74 7.61 -1.51
C ILE A 38 15.06 6.32 -1.96
N GLU A 39 15.26 5.91 -3.22
CA GLU A 39 14.81 4.62 -3.73
C GLU A 39 15.30 3.44 -2.87
N GLU A 40 16.57 3.45 -2.46
CA GLU A 40 17.15 2.41 -1.61
C GLU A 40 16.70 2.52 -0.13
N ASN A 41 16.13 3.66 0.30
CA ASN A 41 15.75 3.95 1.69
C ASN A 41 14.32 4.52 1.80
N LEU A 42 13.34 3.89 1.12
CA LEU A 42 11.97 4.40 1.05
C LEU A 42 11.26 4.45 2.40
N GLU A 43 11.50 3.47 3.27
CA GLU A 43 10.87 3.38 4.58
C GLU A 43 11.21 4.60 5.49
N PRO A 44 12.50 4.91 5.76
CA PRO A 44 12.83 6.09 6.55
C PRO A 44 12.44 7.39 5.83
N PHE A 45 12.43 7.41 4.49
CA PHE A 45 11.92 8.56 3.74
C PHE A 45 10.44 8.82 4.04
N PHE A 46 9.56 7.81 3.92
CA PHE A 46 8.14 7.97 4.25
C PHE A 46 7.91 8.32 5.71
N LEU A 47 8.72 7.78 6.63
CA LEU A 47 8.67 8.14 8.04
C LEU A 47 8.96 9.63 8.27
N VAL A 48 10.03 10.15 7.66
CA VAL A 48 10.39 11.58 7.77
C VAL A 48 9.30 12.46 7.18
N MET A 49 8.76 12.12 6.00
CA MET A 49 7.67 12.87 5.38
C MET A 49 6.40 12.88 6.24
N GLY A 50 6.07 11.75 6.87
CA GLY A 50 4.96 11.63 7.81
C GLY A 50 5.15 12.47 9.08
N ILE A 51 6.37 12.51 9.63
CA ILE A 51 6.71 13.36 10.78
C ILE A 51 6.56 14.84 10.41
N ILE A 52 7.09 15.27 9.26
CA ILE A 52 6.97 16.66 8.79
C ILE A 52 5.49 17.04 8.61
N GLY A 53 4.69 16.17 8.00
CA GLY A 53 3.24 16.39 7.85
C GLY A 53 2.52 16.51 9.20
N SER A 54 2.87 15.64 10.15
CA SER A 54 2.30 15.65 11.51
C SER A 54 2.68 16.93 12.29
N ILE A 55 3.92 17.41 12.14
CA ILE A 55 4.37 18.68 12.71
C ILE A 55 3.63 19.86 12.07
N ALA A 56 3.44 19.86 10.75
CA ALA A 56 2.76 20.93 10.05
C ALA A 56 1.31 21.11 10.52
N ILE A 57 0.56 20.01 10.69
CA ILE A 57 -0.82 20.06 11.21
C ILE A 57 -0.86 20.42 12.70
N TYR A 58 0.15 20.06 13.48
CA TYR A 58 0.27 20.43 14.90
C TYR A 58 0.52 21.93 15.08
N LEU A 59 1.48 22.49 14.35
CA LEU A 59 1.80 23.93 14.40
C LEU A 59 0.65 24.81 13.91
N ALA A 60 -0.19 24.29 13.02
CA ALA A 60 -1.38 24.96 12.54
C ALA A 60 -2.59 24.87 13.50
N GLY A 61 -2.45 24.17 14.63
CA GLY A 61 -3.55 23.97 15.59
C GLY A 61 -4.64 23.01 15.12
N ILE A 62 -4.40 22.27 14.03
CA ILE A 62 -5.33 21.28 13.47
C ILE A 62 -5.26 19.98 14.27
N LEU A 63 -4.08 19.62 14.78
CA LEU A 63 -3.89 18.48 15.68
C LEU A 63 -3.84 18.98 17.14
N PRO A 64 -4.85 18.66 17.97
CA PRO A 64 -4.84 19.01 19.39
C PRO A 64 -3.66 18.36 20.13
N PRO A 65 -3.07 19.01 21.15
CA PRO A 65 -1.93 18.46 21.90
C PRO A 65 -2.22 17.11 22.58
N ASP A 66 -3.44 16.91 23.04
CA ASP A 66 -3.96 15.68 23.63
C ASP A 66 -4.00 14.52 22.63
N GLU A 67 -4.29 14.81 21.37
CA GLU A 67 -4.41 13.85 20.28
C GLU A 67 -3.06 13.42 19.66
N VAL A 68 -1.96 14.16 19.93
CA VAL A 68 -0.61 13.78 19.48
C VAL A 68 -0.22 12.40 20.03
N THR A 69 -0.52 12.15 21.30
CA THR A 69 -0.18 10.88 21.94
C THR A 69 -0.99 9.72 21.35
N GLU A 70 -2.24 9.98 20.99
CA GLU A 70 -3.13 9.01 20.36
C GLU A 70 -2.70 8.71 18.92
N LEU A 71 -2.28 9.74 18.16
CA LEU A 71 -1.69 9.60 16.83
C LEU A 71 -0.45 8.70 16.85
N VAL A 72 0.48 8.94 17.79
CA VAL A 72 1.70 8.13 17.92
C VAL A 72 1.37 6.69 18.31
N LYS A 73 0.50 6.47 19.31
CA LYS A 73 0.04 5.13 19.70
C LYS A 73 -0.55 4.38 18.52
N ARG A 74 -1.39 5.03 17.73
CA ARG A 74 -2.02 4.42 16.54
C ARG A 74 -1.02 4.12 15.46
N ALA A 75 -0.10 5.02 15.15
CA ALA A 75 0.95 4.79 14.17
C ALA A 75 1.79 3.54 14.52
N LEU A 76 2.04 3.30 15.81
CA LEU A 76 2.76 2.11 16.30
C LEU A 76 1.88 0.85 16.35
N LEU A 77 0.59 0.97 16.68
CA LEU A 77 -0.31 -0.17 16.81
C LEU A 77 -0.87 -0.65 15.47
N THR A 78 -1.07 0.22 14.49
CA THR A 78 -1.70 -0.13 13.19
C THR A 78 -0.95 -1.22 12.42
N PRO A 79 0.40 -1.25 12.40
CA PRO A 79 1.15 -2.34 11.77
C PRO A 79 0.98 -3.69 12.49
N VAL A 80 0.62 -3.69 13.78
CA VAL A 80 0.62 -4.86 14.66
C VAL A 80 -0.79 -5.36 14.97
N MET A 81 -1.77 -4.47 15.07
CA MET A 81 -3.14 -4.75 15.46
C MET A 81 -4.10 -4.07 14.48
N LEU A 82 -4.99 -4.88 13.90
CA LEU A 82 -6.04 -4.40 13.00
C LEU A 82 -7.39 -4.80 13.57
N HIS A 83 -8.27 -3.82 13.81
CA HIS A 83 -9.64 -4.03 14.33
C HIS A 83 -9.74 -4.86 15.64
N GLY A 84 -8.77 -4.72 16.56
CA GLY A 84 -8.77 -5.45 17.84
C GLY A 84 -8.30 -6.91 17.74
N ILE A 85 -7.89 -7.35 16.55
CA ILE A 85 -7.25 -8.64 16.31
C ILE A 85 -5.74 -8.38 16.19
N PRO A 86 -4.86 -9.18 16.83
CA PRO A 86 -3.40 -9.02 16.75
C PRO A 86 -2.82 -9.50 15.40
N ILE A 87 -3.55 -9.27 14.32
CA ILE A 87 -3.18 -9.57 12.94
C ILE A 87 -3.11 -8.22 12.21
N GLY A 88 -1.97 -7.55 12.34
CA GLY A 88 -1.66 -6.34 11.58
C GLY A 88 -1.00 -6.65 10.23
N ILE A 89 -0.63 -5.61 9.50
CA ILE A 89 0.00 -5.72 8.17
C ILE A 89 1.30 -6.54 8.27
N THR A 90 2.10 -6.30 9.31
CA THR A 90 3.38 -6.99 9.51
C THR A 90 3.19 -8.50 9.63
N GLN A 91 2.20 -8.94 10.42
CA GLN A 91 1.92 -10.37 10.62
C GLN A 91 1.40 -11.02 9.35
N VAL A 92 0.49 -10.38 8.61
CA VAL A 92 -0.05 -10.92 7.36
C VAL A 92 1.06 -11.12 6.34
N VAL A 93 1.92 -10.12 6.14
CA VAL A 93 3.03 -10.19 5.19
C VAL A 93 4.07 -11.22 5.63
N LEU A 94 4.41 -11.26 6.92
CA LEU A 94 5.37 -12.21 7.47
C LEU A 94 4.87 -13.67 7.34
N ILE A 95 3.60 -13.93 7.67
CA ILE A 95 3.00 -15.26 7.55
C ILE A 95 2.92 -15.67 6.08
N ALA A 96 2.50 -14.77 5.19
CA ALA A 96 2.50 -15.03 3.76
C ALA A 96 3.91 -15.38 3.27
N GLY A 97 4.91 -14.57 3.61
CA GLY A 97 6.31 -14.83 3.28
C GLY A 97 6.81 -16.19 3.81
N LEU A 98 6.49 -16.54 5.06
CA LEU A 98 6.82 -17.84 5.66
C LEU A 98 6.16 -19.02 4.95
N ILE A 99 4.89 -18.88 4.55
CA ILE A 99 4.18 -19.90 3.77
C ILE A 99 4.89 -20.10 2.42
N PHE A 100 5.23 -19.02 1.73
CA PHE A 100 5.97 -19.09 0.46
C PHE A 100 7.34 -19.74 0.65
N TYR A 101 8.08 -19.35 1.69
CA TYR A 101 9.36 -19.96 2.03
C TYR A 101 9.23 -21.46 2.32
N LYS A 102 8.24 -21.90 3.09
CA LYS A 102 8.08 -23.32 3.42
C LYS A 102 7.61 -24.17 2.23
N TYR A 103 6.71 -23.63 1.41
CA TYR A 103 6.08 -24.38 0.31
C TYR A 103 6.64 -24.05 -1.08
N HIS A 104 7.79 -23.36 -1.14
CA HIS A 104 8.41 -22.92 -2.40
C HIS A 104 8.49 -24.06 -3.42
N GLY A 105 8.90 -25.26 -3.01
CA GLY A 105 9.06 -26.40 -3.92
C GLY A 105 7.77 -26.83 -4.62
N SER A 106 6.63 -26.82 -3.93
CA SER A 106 5.34 -27.15 -4.54
C SER A 106 4.81 -26.02 -5.42
N ILE A 107 5.00 -24.78 -4.98
CA ILE A 107 4.58 -23.58 -5.72
C ILE A 107 5.34 -23.49 -7.04
N TYR A 108 6.66 -23.66 -7.02
CA TYR A 108 7.52 -23.62 -8.20
C TYR A 108 7.18 -24.74 -9.18
N ARG A 109 6.85 -25.95 -8.69
CA ARG A 109 6.34 -27.04 -9.54
C ARG A 109 4.99 -26.70 -10.17
N GLY A 110 4.09 -26.07 -9.42
CA GLY A 110 2.79 -25.60 -9.93
C GLY A 110 2.96 -24.56 -11.05
N ILE A 111 3.80 -23.55 -10.80
CA ILE A 111 4.20 -22.54 -11.78
C ILE A 111 4.79 -23.19 -13.02
N GLY A 112 5.73 -24.13 -12.87
CA GLY A 112 6.35 -24.84 -13.97
C GLY A 112 5.36 -25.61 -14.84
N ARG A 113 4.39 -26.32 -14.23
CA ARG A 113 3.33 -27.03 -14.98
C ARG A 113 2.43 -26.07 -15.76
N LEU A 114 2.06 -24.95 -15.13
CA LEU A 114 1.21 -23.94 -15.76
C LEU A 114 1.95 -23.25 -16.92
N LEU A 115 3.24 -22.95 -16.72
CA LEU A 115 4.12 -22.36 -17.72
C LEU A 115 4.35 -23.29 -18.92
N GLN A 116 4.52 -24.60 -18.68
CA GLN A 116 4.65 -25.59 -19.76
C GLN A 116 3.37 -25.73 -20.59
N LYS A 117 2.18 -25.59 -19.98
CA LYS A 117 0.90 -25.67 -20.68
C LYS A 117 0.55 -24.40 -21.45
N LEU A 118 0.79 -23.22 -20.88
CA LEU A 118 0.34 -21.94 -21.42
C LEU A 118 1.42 -21.18 -22.20
N GLY A 119 2.68 -21.61 -22.09
CA GLY A 119 3.83 -20.83 -22.51
C GLY A 119 4.02 -19.56 -21.69
N VAL A 120 5.14 -18.87 -21.90
CA VAL A 120 5.50 -17.67 -21.12
C VAL A 120 4.47 -16.55 -21.26
N ARG A 121 3.99 -16.28 -22.49
CA ARG A 121 3.03 -15.20 -22.76
C ARG A 121 1.67 -15.47 -22.13
N GLY A 122 1.14 -16.70 -22.28
CA GLY A 122 -0.14 -17.09 -21.71
C GLY A 122 -0.10 -17.10 -20.18
N PHE A 123 1.00 -17.57 -19.58
CA PHE A 123 1.21 -17.53 -18.14
C PHE A 123 1.18 -16.09 -17.60
N LEU A 124 1.90 -15.17 -18.26
CA LEU A 124 1.94 -13.75 -17.88
C LEU A 124 0.57 -13.09 -18.00
N PHE A 125 -0.21 -13.41 -19.04
CA PHE A 125 -1.56 -12.89 -19.17
C PHE A 125 -2.47 -13.34 -18.02
N VAL A 126 -2.44 -14.64 -17.69
CA VAL A 126 -3.25 -15.21 -16.62
C VAL A 126 -2.87 -14.64 -15.26
N ILE A 127 -1.58 -14.61 -14.93
CA ILE A 127 -1.12 -14.12 -13.62
C ILE A 127 -1.46 -12.63 -13.43
N VAL A 128 -1.24 -11.79 -14.45
CA VAL A 128 -1.55 -10.35 -14.38
C VAL A 128 -3.04 -10.14 -14.16
N THR A 129 -3.87 -10.83 -14.94
CA THR A 129 -5.33 -10.67 -14.88
C THR A 129 -5.88 -11.19 -13.56
N VAL A 130 -5.47 -12.39 -13.15
CA VAL A 130 -5.97 -13.03 -11.93
C VAL A 130 -5.49 -12.28 -10.68
N LEU A 131 -4.20 -11.96 -10.58
CA LEU A 131 -3.68 -11.21 -9.43
C LEU A 131 -4.25 -9.79 -9.39
N GLY A 132 -4.41 -9.13 -10.54
CA GLY A 132 -5.04 -7.81 -10.62
C GLY A 132 -6.50 -7.83 -10.15
N LEU A 133 -7.32 -8.78 -10.61
CA LEU A 133 -8.72 -8.85 -10.18
C LEU A 133 -8.86 -9.23 -8.70
N ILE A 134 -8.03 -10.15 -8.23
CA ILE A 134 -8.07 -10.67 -6.86
C ILE A 134 -7.41 -9.70 -5.85
N SER A 135 -6.57 -8.75 -6.29
CA SER A 135 -5.88 -7.81 -5.38
C SER A 135 -6.84 -6.97 -4.55
N SER A 136 -8.04 -6.71 -5.08
CA SER A 136 -9.13 -6.02 -4.38
C SER A 136 -9.65 -6.78 -3.16
N LEU A 137 -9.49 -8.11 -3.12
CA LEU A 137 -10.04 -8.99 -2.09
C LEU A 137 -9.02 -9.39 -1.01
N ILE A 138 -7.76 -9.64 -1.40
CA ILE A 138 -6.73 -10.22 -0.51
C ILE A 138 -5.77 -9.14 0.04
N SER A 139 -5.83 -7.91 -0.47
CA SER A 139 -4.86 -6.81 -0.31
C SER A 139 -3.74 -6.85 -1.36
N VAL A 140 -3.44 -5.66 -1.89
CA VAL A 140 -2.38 -5.44 -2.89
C VAL A 140 -1.00 -5.85 -2.38
N ILE A 141 -0.78 -5.76 -1.06
CA ILE A 141 0.51 -6.09 -0.43
C ILE A 141 0.77 -7.60 -0.54
N VAL A 142 -0.22 -8.42 -0.20
CA VAL A 142 -0.10 -9.89 -0.30
C VAL A 142 0.07 -10.31 -1.76
N ALA A 143 -0.73 -9.74 -2.66
CA ALA A 143 -0.62 -10.02 -4.10
C ALA A 143 0.77 -9.66 -4.66
N ALA A 144 1.37 -8.55 -4.21
CA ALA A 144 2.72 -8.14 -4.59
C ALA A 144 3.80 -9.12 -4.08
N VAL A 145 3.68 -9.64 -2.85
CA VAL A 145 4.60 -10.66 -2.32
C VAL A 145 4.51 -11.95 -3.13
N ILE A 146 3.29 -12.41 -3.42
CA ILE A 146 3.06 -13.60 -4.26
C ILE A 146 3.73 -13.41 -5.63
N PHE A 147 3.49 -12.26 -6.26
CA PHE A 147 4.06 -11.93 -7.56
C PHE A 147 5.60 -11.87 -7.53
N ALA A 148 6.20 -11.26 -6.50
CA ALA A 148 7.65 -11.16 -6.36
C ALA A 148 8.31 -12.55 -6.36
N GLU A 149 7.74 -13.51 -5.61
CA GLU A 149 8.20 -14.90 -5.59
C GLU A 149 8.05 -15.59 -6.95
N MET A 150 6.92 -15.38 -7.64
CA MET A 150 6.70 -15.94 -8.97
C MET A 150 7.71 -15.40 -9.99
N MET A 151 8.09 -14.12 -9.89
CA MET A 151 9.09 -13.51 -10.76
C MET A 151 10.50 -14.05 -10.57
N VAL A 152 10.84 -14.51 -9.36
CA VAL A 152 12.11 -15.21 -9.09
C VAL A 152 12.14 -16.54 -9.83
N ALA A 153 11.04 -17.29 -9.81
CA ALA A 153 10.91 -18.60 -10.45
C ALA A 153 10.95 -18.57 -12.00
N LEU A 154 10.62 -17.42 -12.61
CA LEU A 154 10.54 -17.31 -14.07
C LEU A 154 11.92 -17.16 -14.74
N PRO A 155 12.24 -17.97 -15.78
CA PRO A 155 13.48 -17.89 -16.53
C PRO A 155 13.45 -16.74 -17.57
N LEU A 156 13.30 -15.51 -17.10
CA LEU A 156 13.25 -14.30 -17.94
C LEU A 156 14.56 -13.49 -17.83
N SER A 157 14.92 -12.80 -18.92
CA SER A 157 15.98 -11.80 -18.88
C SER A 157 15.60 -10.64 -17.96
N ARG A 158 16.60 -9.97 -17.37
CA ARG A 158 16.38 -8.86 -16.42
C ARG A 158 15.47 -7.76 -16.99
N GLN A 159 15.66 -7.38 -18.25
CA GLN A 159 14.82 -6.38 -18.92
C GLN A 159 13.35 -6.80 -18.97
N LYS A 160 13.07 -8.05 -19.39
CA LYS A 160 11.70 -8.58 -19.41
C LYS A 160 11.09 -8.69 -18.02
N LYS A 161 11.90 -9.00 -16.99
CA LYS A 161 11.40 -9.00 -15.61
C LYS A 161 10.93 -7.61 -15.20
N ILE A 162 11.69 -6.56 -15.52
CA ILE A 162 11.31 -5.17 -15.22
C ILE A 162 10.01 -4.80 -15.94
N GLU A 163 9.91 -5.06 -17.25
CA GLU A 163 8.70 -4.77 -18.03
C GLU A 163 7.45 -5.44 -17.45
N VAL A 164 7.57 -6.73 -17.12
CA VAL A 164 6.48 -7.50 -16.50
C VAL A 164 6.12 -6.95 -15.12
N THR A 165 7.12 -6.62 -14.29
CA THR A 165 6.89 -6.03 -12.96
C THR A 165 6.14 -4.71 -13.05
N VAL A 166 6.51 -3.83 -13.97
CA VAL A 166 5.80 -2.55 -14.18
C VAL A 166 4.35 -2.80 -14.60
N LEU A 167 4.13 -3.70 -15.56
CA LEU A 167 2.79 -4.04 -16.05
C LEU A 167 1.91 -4.65 -14.94
N VAL A 168 2.46 -5.54 -14.12
CA VAL A 168 1.76 -6.12 -12.97
C VAL A 168 1.50 -5.08 -11.89
N ALA A 169 2.44 -4.17 -11.62
CA ALA A 169 2.22 -3.10 -10.64
C ALA A 169 1.02 -2.22 -11.03
N PHE A 170 0.89 -1.86 -12.32
CA PHE A 170 -0.30 -1.16 -12.81
C PHE A 170 -1.58 -2.01 -12.64
N ALA A 171 -1.54 -3.30 -12.99
CA ALA A 171 -2.70 -4.18 -12.85
C ALA A 171 -3.13 -4.36 -11.38
N LEU A 172 -2.19 -4.52 -10.47
CA LEU A 172 -2.43 -4.64 -9.03
C LEU A 172 -3.01 -3.34 -8.46
N GLY A 173 -2.47 -2.19 -8.86
CA GLY A 173 -2.96 -0.87 -8.43
C GLY A 173 -4.37 -0.57 -8.96
N MET A 174 -4.64 -0.85 -10.23
CA MET A 174 -5.99 -0.74 -10.80
C MET A 174 -6.97 -1.69 -10.10
N GLY A 175 -6.53 -2.92 -9.83
CA GLY A 175 -7.30 -3.92 -9.09
C GLY A 175 -7.66 -3.48 -7.68
N ALA A 176 -6.70 -2.92 -6.94
CA ALA A 176 -6.90 -2.44 -5.57
C ALA A 176 -7.95 -1.32 -5.49
N ALA A 177 -8.09 -0.51 -6.54
CA ALA A 177 -9.11 0.54 -6.62
C ALA A 177 -10.53 0.02 -6.88
N LEU A 178 -10.72 -1.27 -7.21
CA LEU A 178 -12.04 -1.83 -7.55
C LEU A 178 -12.96 -2.01 -6.33
N THR A 179 -12.41 -2.16 -5.12
CA THR A 179 -13.22 -2.32 -3.89
C THR A 179 -12.57 -1.60 -2.70
N PRO A 180 -13.36 -1.04 -1.78
CA PRO A 180 -12.85 -0.38 -0.57
C PRO A 180 -12.47 -1.38 0.54
N VAL A 181 -12.23 -2.64 0.21
CA VAL A 181 -11.98 -3.71 1.20
C VAL A 181 -10.47 -3.91 1.43
N GLY A 182 -9.67 -3.72 0.38
CA GLY A 182 -8.27 -4.16 0.37
C GLY A 182 -7.21 -3.09 0.69
N GLU A 183 -7.56 -1.80 0.72
CA GLU A 183 -6.59 -0.71 0.72
C GLU A 183 -7.01 0.48 1.63
N PRO A 184 -6.11 1.00 2.50
CA PRO A 184 -6.44 2.05 3.46
C PRO A 184 -6.93 3.35 2.82
N LEU A 185 -6.37 3.79 1.69
CA LEU A 185 -6.74 5.05 1.05
C LEU A 185 -8.15 4.98 0.45
N ALA A 186 -8.51 3.90 -0.25
CA ALA A 186 -9.86 3.68 -0.76
C ALA A 186 -10.90 3.65 0.39
N THR A 187 -10.60 2.97 1.50
CA THR A 187 -11.44 2.96 2.70
C THR A 187 -11.60 4.38 3.28
N ILE A 188 -10.50 5.13 3.37
CA ILE A 188 -10.53 6.53 3.85
C ILE A 188 -11.37 7.39 2.90
N ALA A 189 -11.15 7.31 1.59
CA ALA A 189 -11.87 8.06 0.59
C ALA A 189 -13.38 7.78 0.65
N VAL A 190 -13.79 6.51 0.70
CA VAL A 190 -15.20 6.14 0.88
C VAL A 190 -15.74 6.67 2.20
N SER A 191 -15.03 6.49 3.31
CA SER A 191 -15.48 6.99 4.63
C SER A 191 -15.65 8.52 4.67
N LYS A 192 -14.84 9.27 3.91
CA LYS A 192 -14.93 10.73 3.80
C LYS A 192 -16.03 11.17 2.82
N LEU A 193 -16.25 10.41 1.75
CA LEU A 193 -17.33 10.61 0.79
C LEU A 193 -18.70 10.13 1.28
N SER A 194 -18.78 9.38 2.38
CA SER A 194 -20.06 9.03 3.02
C SER A 194 -20.43 10.00 4.15
N GLY A 195 -19.58 10.97 4.48
CA GLY A 195 -19.82 11.99 5.49
C GLY A 195 -20.32 13.34 4.92
N PRO A 196 -20.77 14.28 5.76
CA PRO A 196 -21.15 15.62 5.32
C PRO A 196 -19.98 16.36 4.65
N PRO A 197 -20.20 17.21 3.62
CA PRO A 197 -21.48 17.62 3.04
C PRO A 197 -21.93 16.75 1.84
N TYR A 198 -21.15 15.74 1.46
CA TYR A 198 -21.40 14.90 0.31
C TYR A 198 -21.79 13.51 0.81
N HIS A 199 -23.07 13.25 1.08
CA HIS A 199 -23.55 11.91 1.44
C HIS A 199 -23.63 11.06 0.16
N ALA A 200 -22.50 10.55 -0.35
CA ALA A 200 -22.54 9.50 -1.37
C ALA A 200 -22.89 8.18 -0.68
N GLY A 201 -24.15 7.79 -0.84
CA GLY A 201 -24.71 6.54 -0.32
C GLY A 201 -24.11 5.28 -0.94
#